data_AF-A0A938DUG1-F1
#
_entry.id   AF-A0A938DUG1-F1
#
_cell.length_a   1.000
_cell.length_b   1.000
_cell.length_c   1.000
_cell.angle_alpha   90.00
_cell.angle_beta   90.00
_cell.angle_gamma   90.00
#
_symmetry.space_group_name_H-M   'P 1'
#
loop_
_entity.id
_entity.type
_entity.pdbx_description
1 polymer ?
#
loop_
_entity_poly.entity_id
_entity_poly.type
_entity_poly.pdbx_seq_one_letter_code
_entity_poly.pdbx_strand_id
1 'polypeptide(L)'
;MNVDIPELTNLVGAKAAERLEQELGRAARDFADERYGDARRRAKKVLAEVPDLPEARELLGLCQYRLGRWSDAAKELERFTSETGSLEQAPVLADCYRALGRHDRVDEIWRDLAAGEESPEVRTEGRIVAAGSLADRSELASAVRLLGDGFRWPRAPREYHFRRAYALADLYERAAEVPRARTWFLRIAAADSTYLDVVERIDALG
;
A
#
# COMPACT_ATOMS: atom_id res chain seq x y z
N MET A 1 3.94 12.50 -7.45
CA MET A 1 5.07 12.17 -8.33
C MET A 1 5.65 13.47 -8.85
N ASN A 2 6.85 13.84 -8.40
CA ASN A 2 7.56 15.04 -8.81
C ASN A 2 8.86 14.56 -9.48
N VAL A 3 8.97 14.70 -10.80
CA VAL A 3 10.11 14.19 -11.57
C VAL A 3 11.27 15.18 -11.47
N ASP A 4 12.49 14.72 -11.18
CA ASP A 4 13.68 15.58 -11.26
C ASP A 4 14.06 15.88 -12.73
N ILE A 5 13.51 16.98 -13.25
CA ILE A 5 13.71 17.42 -14.65
C ILE A 5 15.18 17.75 -14.96
N PRO A 6 15.93 18.47 -14.09
CA PRO A 6 17.37 18.67 -14.29
C PRO A 6 18.16 17.37 -14.47
N GLU A 7 17.92 16.37 -13.63
CA GLU A 7 18.58 15.06 -13.73
C GLU A 7 18.20 14.34 -15.03
N LEU A 8 16.91 14.29 -15.35
CA LEU A 8 16.42 13.68 -16.59
C LEU A 8 17.01 14.35 -17.84
N THR A 9 17.11 15.69 -17.82
CA THR A 9 17.71 16.48 -18.90
C THR A 9 19.18 16.15 -19.11
N ASN A 10 19.94 15.95 -18.04
CA ASN A 10 21.35 15.55 -18.13
C ASN A 10 21.53 14.14 -18.72
N LEU A 11 20.59 13.23 -18.46
CA LEU A 11 20.67 11.84 -18.92
C LEU A 11 20.36 11.66 -20.40
N VAL A 12 19.34 12.35 -20.93
CA VAL A 12 18.82 12.11 -22.29
C VAL A 12 18.80 13.33 -23.20
N GLY A 13 19.17 14.51 -22.69
CA GLY A 13 19.06 15.79 -23.37
C GLY A 13 17.64 16.38 -23.32
N ALA A 14 17.54 17.70 -23.39
CA ALA A 14 16.31 18.46 -23.11
C ALA A 14 15.08 17.98 -23.88
N LYS A 15 15.21 17.75 -25.19
CA LYS A 15 14.08 17.31 -26.03
C LYS A 15 13.57 15.92 -25.66
N ALA A 16 14.46 15.00 -25.29
CA ALA A 16 14.07 13.66 -24.87
C ALA A 16 13.47 13.69 -23.45
N ALA A 17 14.04 14.49 -22.56
CA ALA A 17 13.53 14.69 -21.20
C ALA A 17 12.09 15.21 -21.21
N GLU A 18 11.80 16.26 -21.99
CA GLU A 18 10.43 16.81 -22.12
C GLU A 18 9.44 15.74 -22.61
N ARG A 19 9.82 14.94 -23.61
CA ARG A 19 8.95 13.86 -24.12
C ARG A 19 8.72 12.77 -23.07
N LEU A 20 9.77 12.37 -22.34
CA LEU A 20 9.66 11.31 -21.32
C LEU A 20 8.84 11.78 -20.12
N GLU A 21 8.98 13.04 -19.71
CA GLU A 21 8.14 13.67 -18.70
C GLU A 21 6.67 13.66 -19.13
N GLN A 22 6.38 14.07 -20.37
CA GLN A 22 5.02 14.01 -20.91
C GLN A 22 4.45 12.59 -20.93
N GLU A 23 5.25 11.59 -21.31
CA GLU A 23 4.82 10.19 -21.30
C GLU A 23 4.62 9.64 -19.88
N LEU A 24 5.47 10.01 -18.92
CA LEU A 24 5.29 9.63 -17.52
C LEU A 24 4.05 10.32 -16.91
N GLY A 25 3.81 11.59 -17.24
CA GLY A 25 2.59 12.30 -16.86
C GLY A 25 1.32 11.69 -17.46
N ARG A 26 1.38 11.16 -18.69
CA ARG A 26 0.27 10.37 -19.28
C ARG A 26 0.10 9.04 -18.55
N ALA A 27 1.19 8.37 -18.19
CA ALA A 27 1.13 7.13 -17.42
C ALA A 27 0.48 7.34 -16.04
N ALA A 28 0.82 8.43 -15.35
CA ALA A 28 0.24 8.77 -14.06
C ALA A 28 -1.27 9.06 -14.16
N ARG A 29 -1.72 9.76 -15.22
CA ARG A 29 -3.15 9.95 -15.51
C ARG A 29 -3.86 8.63 -15.79
N ASP A 30 -3.28 7.79 -16.65
CA ASP A 30 -3.83 6.46 -16.93
C ASP A 30 -3.96 5.63 -15.63
N PHE A 31 -3.03 5.75 -14.68
CA PHE A 31 -3.11 5.08 -13.39
C PHE A 31 -4.24 5.64 -12.50
N ALA A 32 -4.38 6.97 -12.45
CA ALA A 32 -5.44 7.63 -11.69
C ALA A 32 -6.84 7.29 -12.23
N ASP A 33 -6.96 7.12 -13.54
CA ASP A 33 -8.19 6.67 -14.23
C ASP A 33 -8.40 5.14 -14.15
N GLU A 34 -7.61 4.43 -13.34
CA GLU A 34 -7.65 2.97 -13.18
C GLU A 34 -7.34 2.16 -14.46
N ARG A 35 -6.79 2.80 -15.49
CA ARG A 35 -6.31 2.16 -16.73
C ARG A 35 -4.90 1.59 -16.53
N TYR A 36 -4.73 0.74 -15.51
CA TYR A 36 -3.42 0.21 -15.07
C TYR A 36 -2.64 -0.49 -16.17
N GLY A 37 -3.33 -1.16 -17.11
CA GLY A 37 -2.69 -1.79 -18.26
C GLY A 37 -2.00 -0.79 -19.18
N ASP A 38 -2.59 0.39 -19.38
CA ASP A 38 -2.07 1.46 -20.24
C ASP A 38 -0.93 2.19 -19.53
N ALA A 39 -1.15 2.55 -18.26
CA ALA A 39 -0.14 3.14 -17.38
C ALA A 39 1.14 2.27 -17.34
N ARG A 40 0.98 0.96 -17.13
CA ARG A 40 2.09 -0.01 -17.16
C ARG A 40 2.87 0.03 -18.48
N ARG A 41 2.18 0.08 -19.62
CA ARG A 41 2.84 0.11 -20.95
C ARG A 41 3.63 1.40 -21.14
N ARG A 42 3.12 2.53 -20.66
CA ARG A 42 3.82 3.83 -20.74
C ARG A 42 5.01 3.90 -19.79
N ALA A 43 4.84 3.54 -18.51
CA ALA A 43 5.92 3.50 -17.54
C ALA A 43 7.08 2.59 -18.01
N LYS A 44 6.74 1.42 -18.58
CA LYS A 44 7.74 0.51 -19.18
C LYS A 44 8.49 1.13 -20.37
N LYS A 45 7.84 1.96 -21.19
CA LYS A 45 8.52 2.68 -22.28
C LYS A 45 9.51 3.71 -21.74
N VAL A 46 9.12 4.43 -20.69
CA VAL A 46 10.03 5.40 -20.03
C VAL A 46 11.26 4.68 -19.48
N LEU A 47 11.08 3.57 -18.76
CA LEU A 47 12.19 2.77 -18.23
C LEU A 47 13.04 2.06 -19.29
N ALA A 48 12.52 1.86 -20.51
CA ALA A 48 13.33 1.33 -21.61
C ALA A 48 14.36 2.36 -22.11
N GLU A 49 14.11 3.65 -21.89
CA GLU A 49 14.99 4.74 -22.28
C GLU A 49 15.83 5.27 -21.11
N VAL A 50 15.24 5.33 -19.91
CA VAL A 50 15.91 5.77 -18.67
C VAL A 50 15.68 4.70 -17.59
N PRO A 51 16.50 3.64 -17.57
CA PRO A 51 16.28 2.49 -16.69
C PRO A 51 16.34 2.79 -15.21
N ASP A 52 16.95 3.90 -14.81
CA ASP A 52 17.24 4.27 -13.42
C ASP A 52 16.33 5.40 -12.90
N LEU A 53 15.26 5.77 -13.64
CA LEU A 53 14.32 6.81 -13.22
C LEU A 53 13.36 6.27 -12.13
N PRO A 54 13.48 6.70 -10.86
CA PRO A 54 12.74 6.09 -9.75
C PRO A 54 11.22 6.26 -9.87
N GLU A 55 10.73 7.39 -10.37
CA GLU A 55 9.30 7.69 -10.49
C GLU A 55 8.62 6.79 -11.51
N ALA A 56 9.29 6.50 -12.63
CA ALA A 56 8.77 5.55 -13.62
C ALA A 56 8.78 4.12 -13.08
N ARG A 57 9.77 3.78 -12.24
CA ARG A 57 9.85 2.48 -11.55
C ARG A 57 8.75 2.29 -10.53
N GLU A 58 8.58 3.27 -9.66
CA GLU A 58 7.50 3.32 -8.67
C GLU A 58 6.15 3.10 -9.36
N LEU A 59 5.86 3.89 -10.40
CA LEU A 59 4.62 3.77 -11.14
C LEU A 59 4.45 2.40 -11.79
N LEU A 60 5.51 1.84 -12.36
CA LEU A 60 5.46 0.50 -12.95
C LEU A 60 5.12 -0.56 -11.90
N GLY A 61 5.77 -0.52 -10.74
CA GLY A 61 5.54 -1.43 -9.62
C GLY A 61 4.09 -1.32 -9.10
N LEU A 62 3.60 -0.09 -8.91
CA LEU A 62 2.21 0.15 -8.51
C LEU A 62 1.20 -0.34 -9.55
N CYS A 63 1.45 -0.12 -10.85
CA CYS A 63 0.61 -0.67 -11.91
C CYS A 63 0.58 -2.20 -11.89
N GLN A 64 1.73 -2.84 -11.69
CA GLN A 64 1.84 -4.30 -11.62
C GLN A 64 1.10 -4.85 -10.39
N TYR A 65 1.21 -4.17 -9.24
CA TYR A 65 0.46 -4.50 -8.03
C TYR A 65 -1.05 -4.44 -8.28
N ARG A 66 -1.56 -3.34 -8.85
CA ARG A 66 -3.00 -3.21 -9.17
C ARG A 66 -3.50 -4.24 -10.19
N LEU A 67 -2.60 -4.82 -10.99
CA LEU A 67 -2.89 -5.89 -11.95
C LEU A 67 -2.67 -7.31 -11.39
N GLY A 68 -2.39 -7.47 -10.10
CA GLY A 68 -2.16 -8.76 -9.47
C GLY A 68 -0.84 -9.43 -9.87
N ARG A 69 0.10 -8.69 -10.44
CA ARG A 69 1.41 -9.19 -10.88
C ARG A 69 2.43 -9.09 -9.76
N TRP A 70 2.17 -9.80 -8.66
CA TRP A 70 2.89 -9.64 -7.39
C TRP A 70 4.41 -9.80 -7.52
N SER A 71 4.88 -10.79 -8.28
CA SER A 71 6.33 -11.02 -8.47
C SER A 71 6.99 -9.90 -9.28
N ASP A 72 6.31 -9.37 -10.30
CA ASP A 72 6.85 -8.27 -11.09
C ASP A 72 6.84 -6.97 -10.27
N ALA A 73 5.74 -6.70 -9.56
CA ALA A 73 5.60 -5.54 -8.69
C ALA A 73 6.68 -5.52 -7.59
N ALA A 74 6.90 -6.65 -6.91
CA ALA A 74 7.92 -6.76 -5.88
C ALA A 74 9.32 -6.40 -6.41
N LYS A 75 9.69 -6.88 -7.61
CA LYS A 75 11.00 -6.56 -8.21
C LYS A 75 11.20 -5.07 -8.43
N GLU A 76 10.20 -4.38 -8.97
CA GLU A 76 10.30 -2.94 -9.22
C GLU A 76 10.29 -2.13 -7.91
N LEU A 77 9.46 -2.52 -6.94
CA LEU A 77 9.37 -1.83 -5.66
C LEU A 77 10.60 -2.06 -4.77
N GLU A 78 11.19 -3.27 -4.76
CA GLU A 78 12.49 -3.51 -4.10
C GLU A 78 13.58 -2.62 -4.68
N ARG A 79 13.62 -2.53 -6.02
CA ARG A 79 14.62 -1.72 -6.70
C ARG A 79 14.39 -0.23 -6.41
N PHE A 80 13.14 0.23 -6.39
CA PHE A 80 12.79 1.61 -5.98
C PHE A 80 13.28 1.93 -4.57
N THR A 81 13.02 1.06 -3.59
CA THR A 81 13.51 1.25 -2.21
C THR A 81 15.03 1.21 -2.15
N SER A 82 15.70 0.34 -2.91
CA SER A 82 17.17 0.28 -2.93
C SER A 82 17.83 1.52 -3.53
N GLU A 83 17.20 2.13 -4.54
CA GLU A 83 17.74 3.30 -5.26
C GLU A 83 17.48 4.60 -4.49
N THR A 84 16.32 4.71 -3.84
CA THR A 84 15.88 5.96 -3.19
C THR A 84 16.09 5.97 -1.68
N GLY A 85 16.20 4.80 -1.05
CA GLY A 85 16.09 4.64 0.40
C GLY A 85 14.67 4.89 0.96
N SER A 86 13.69 5.19 0.11
CA SER A 86 12.32 5.49 0.52
C SER A 86 11.57 4.21 0.90
N LEU A 87 10.87 4.25 2.03
CA LEU A 87 9.96 3.19 2.48
C LEU A 87 8.49 3.54 2.21
N GLU A 88 8.19 4.59 1.44
CA GLU A 88 6.82 5.01 1.12
C GLU A 88 6.00 3.88 0.51
N GLN A 89 6.61 3.07 -0.37
CA GLN A 89 5.97 1.91 -1.02
C GLN A 89 6.22 0.57 -0.33
N ALA A 90 6.87 0.57 0.84
CA ALA A 90 7.12 -0.65 1.60
C ALA A 90 5.84 -1.43 1.97
N PRO A 91 4.68 -0.80 2.30
CA PRO A 91 3.44 -1.54 2.51
C PRO A 91 2.97 -2.32 1.27
N VAL A 92 3.09 -1.73 0.07
CA VAL A 92 2.71 -2.38 -1.19
C VAL A 92 3.65 -3.53 -1.51
N LEU A 93 4.96 -3.35 -1.28
CA LEU A 93 5.96 -4.40 -1.41
C LEU A 93 5.68 -5.56 -0.44
N ALA A 94 5.39 -5.26 0.83
CA ALA A 94 5.02 -6.25 1.83
C ALA A 94 3.77 -7.02 1.41
N ASP A 95 2.77 -6.35 0.83
CA ASP A 95 1.56 -7.05 0.39
C ASP A 95 1.80 -7.95 -0.82
N CYS A 96 2.68 -7.54 -1.74
CA CYS A 96 3.14 -8.43 -2.81
C CYS A 96 3.78 -9.71 -2.24
N TYR A 97 4.58 -9.60 -1.19
CA TYR A 97 5.18 -10.76 -0.54
C TYR A 97 4.19 -11.63 0.22
N ARG A 98 3.22 -11.02 0.91
CA ARG A 98 2.10 -11.74 1.52
C ARG A 98 1.35 -12.55 0.46
N ALA A 99 1.01 -11.95 -0.67
CA ALA A 99 0.32 -12.62 -1.78
C ALA A 99 1.14 -13.77 -2.42
N LEU A 100 2.47 -13.71 -2.30
CA LEU A 100 3.39 -14.77 -2.74
C LEU A 100 3.69 -15.81 -1.65
N GLY A 101 3.10 -15.70 -0.46
CA GLY A 101 3.37 -16.58 0.69
C GLY A 101 4.75 -16.40 1.33
N ARG A 102 5.46 -15.32 1.01
CA ARG A 102 6.79 -14.98 1.55
C ARG A 102 6.66 -14.18 2.85
N HIS A 103 6.08 -14.81 3.86
CA HIS A 103 5.75 -14.15 5.14
C HIS A 103 6.98 -13.66 5.91
N ASP A 104 8.13 -14.31 5.74
CA ASP A 104 9.43 -13.88 6.26
C ASP A 104 9.80 -12.47 5.80
N ARG A 105 9.59 -12.17 4.51
CA ARG A 105 9.84 -10.83 3.93
C ARG A 105 8.86 -9.78 4.44
N VAL A 106 7.62 -10.18 4.72
CA VAL A 106 6.63 -9.28 5.34
C VAL A 106 7.08 -8.89 6.74
N ASP A 107 7.55 -9.86 7.53
CA ASP A 107 8.03 -9.64 8.89
C ASP A 107 9.30 -8.75 8.91
N GLU A 108 10.19 -8.90 7.91
CA GLU A 108 11.34 -8.00 7.70
C GLU A 108 10.92 -6.56 7.42
N ILE A 109 10.09 -6.34 6.41
CA ILE A 109 9.63 -5.00 6.03
C ILE A 109 8.89 -4.32 7.18
N TRP A 110 8.06 -5.08 7.90
CA TRP A 110 7.35 -4.54 9.06
C TRP A 110 8.32 -4.07 10.16
N ARG A 111 9.40 -4.81 10.41
CA ARG A 111 10.41 -4.41 11.39
C ARG A 111 11.07 -3.09 11.01
N ASP A 112 11.41 -2.92 9.74
CA ASP A 112 12.04 -1.70 9.24
C ASP A 112 11.07 -0.51 9.31
N LEU A 113 9.81 -0.70 8.90
CA LEU A 113 8.76 0.32 9.01
C LEU A 113 8.45 0.71 10.47
N ALA A 114 8.46 -0.25 11.39
CA ALA A 114 8.20 -0.01 12.81
C ALA A 114 9.33 0.76 13.50
N ALA A 115 10.58 0.59 13.03
CA ALA A 115 11.74 1.31 13.52
C ALA A 115 11.98 2.66 12.80
N GLY A 116 11.41 2.84 11.61
CA GLY A 116 11.60 4.02 10.77
C GLY A 116 10.75 5.23 11.14
N GLU A 117 11.09 6.36 10.51
CA GLU A 117 10.45 7.66 10.73
C GLU A 117 9.30 7.97 9.75
N GLU A 118 8.85 6.96 9.00
CA GLU A 118 7.80 7.08 7.99
C GLU A 118 6.51 7.71 8.52
N SER A 119 5.68 8.20 7.61
CA SER A 119 4.41 8.82 8.02
C SER A 119 3.52 7.84 8.81
N PRO A 120 2.65 8.33 9.70
CA PRO A 120 1.68 7.48 10.39
C PRO A 120 0.79 6.66 9.45
N GLU A 121 0.53 7.15 8.24
CA GLU A 121 -0.23 6.47 7.20
C GLU A 121 0.56 5.26 6.67
N VAL A 122 1.78 5.46 6.17
CA VAL A 122 2.66 4.39 5.67
C VAL A 122 2.88 3.30 6.73
N ARG A 123 3.20 3.69 7.98
CA ARG A 123 3.33 2.72 9.08
C ARG A 123 2.02 1.99 9.40
N THR A 124 0.88 2.63 9.25
CA THR A 124 -0.42 1.99 9.49
C THR A 124 -0.73 0.96 8.40
N GLU A 125 -0.52 1.29 7.14
CA GLU A 125 -0.71 0.36 6.02
C GLU A 125 0.24 -0.85 6.18
N GLY A 126 1.52 -0.62 6.50
CA GLY A 126 2.47 -1.70 6.77
C GLY A 126 2.02 -2.61 7.93
N ARG A 127 1.48 -2.02 9.01
CA ARG A 127 0.94 -2.77 10.15
C ARG A 127 -0.27 -3.62 9.76
N ILE A 128 -1.17 -3.10 8.92
CA ILE A 128 -2.34 -3.83 8.40
C ILE A 128 -1.87 -5.05 7.61
N VAL A 129 -0.91 -4.88 6.70
CA VAL A 129 -0.35 -5.98 5.90
C VAL A 129 0.32 -7.04 6.78
N ALA A 130 1.13 -6.61 7.75
CA ALA A 130 1.80 -7.52 8.69
C ALA A 130 0.80 -8.32 9.55
N ALA A 131 -0.25 -7.66 10.05
CA ALA A 131 -1.33 -8.32 10.78
C ALA A 131 -2.10 -9.29 9.87
N GLY A 132 -2.35 -8.92 8.61
CA GLY A 132 -2.92 -9.81 7.61
C GLY A 132 -2.07 -11.06 7.38
N SER A 133 -0.75 -10.90 7.24
CA SER A 133 0.21 -12.00 7.09
C SER A 133 0.21 -12.95 8.30
N LEU A 134 0.06 -12.43 9.53
CA LEU A 134 -0.16 -13.27 10.71
C LEU A 134 -1.50 -14.03 10.64
N ALA A 135 -2.56 -13.37 10.20
CA ALA A 135 -3.87 -13.98 10.07
C ALA A 135 -3.91 -15.10 8.99
N ASP A 136 -3.17 -14.93 7.89
CA ASP A 136 -2.99 -15.95 6.84
C ASP A 136 -2.29 -17.21 7.38
N ARG A 137 -1.42 -17.03 8.39
CA ARG A 137 -0.73 -18.10 9.14
C ARG A 137 -1.59 -18.67 10.29
N SER A 138 -2.87 -18.33 10.37
CA SER A 138 -3.79 -18.69 11.46
C SER A 138 -3.39 -18.14 12.84
N GLU A 139 -2.52 -17.13 12.90
CA GLU A 139 -2.08 -16.48 14.15
C GLU A 139 -2.98 -15.29 14.51
N LEU A 140 -4.29 -15.51 14.57
CA LEU A 140 -5.29 -14.45 14.75
C LEU A 140 -5.09 -13.61 16.01
N ALA A 141 -4.72 -14.24 17.14
CA ALA A 141 -4.45 -13.53 18.39
C ALA A 141 -3.25 -12.57 18.26
N SER A 142 -2.20 -12.97 17.54
CA SER A 142 -1.05 -12.12 17.24
C SER A 142 -1.42 -11.00 16.28
N ALA A 143 -2.23 -11.28 15.26
CA ALA A 143 -2.73 -10.27 14.33
C ALA A 143 -3.55 -9.18 15.03
N VAL A 144 -4.52 -9.57 15.87
CA VAL A 144 -5.35 -8.66 16.67
C VAL A 144 -4.48 -7.80 17.60
N ARG A 145 -3.51 -8.43 18.28
CA ARG A 145 -2.59 -7.73 19.18
C ARG A 145 -1.73 -6.71 18.42
N LEU A 146 -1.14 -7.11 17.29
CA LEU A 146 -0.30 -6.23 16.47
C LEU A 146 -1.11 -5.03 15.95
N LEU A 147 -2.30 -5.28 15.40
CA LEU A 147 -3.10 -4.24 14.79
C LEU A 147 -3.79 -3.34 15.82
N GLY A 148 -4.17 -3.89 16.98
CA GLY A 148 -4.78 -3.16 18.08
C GLY A 148 -3.80 -2.39 18.97
N ASP A 149 -2.50 -2.70 18.91
CA ASP A 149 -1.51 -2.12 19.81
C ASP A 149 -1.46 -0.58 19.75
N GLY A 150 -1.65 0.05 20.90
CA GLY A 150 -1.72 1.51 21.03
C GLY A 150 -2.86 2.18 20.24
N PHE A 151 -3.78 1.45 19.60
CA PHE A 151 -4.79 2.05 18.75
C PHE A 151 -5.94 2.64 19.57
N ARG A 152 -6.12 3.96 19.44
CA ARG A 152 -7.27 4.70 19.96
C ARG A 152 -7.91 5.46 18.83
N TRP A 153 -9.24 5.45 18.80
CA TRP A 153 -9.98 6.22 17.82
C TRP A 153 -9.76 7.72 18.04
N PRO A 154 -9.24 8.45 17.04
CA PRO A 154 -8.97 9.88 17.18
C PRO A 154 -10.26 10.71 17.09
N ARG A 155 -10.21 11.95 17.59
CA ARG A 155 -11.32 12.90 17.47
C ARG A 155 -11.59 13.33 16.02
N ALA A 156 -10.52 13.46 15.23
CA ALA A 156 -10.57 13.78 13.80
C ALA A 156 -9.92 12.62 13.02
N PRO A 157 -10.67 11.55 12.75
CA PRO A 157 -10.14 10.40 12.03
C PRO A 157 -9.77 10.79 10.60
N ARG A 158 -8.67 10.18 10.14
CA ARG A 158 -8.20 10.21 8.75
C ARG A 158 -8.37 8.82 8.16
N GLU A 159 -8.31 8.72 6.84
CA GLU A 159 -8.53 7.49 6.08
C GLU A 159 -7.81 6.26 6.66
N TYR A 160 -6.50 6.33 6.96
CA TYR A 160 -5.77 5.19 7.52
C TYR A 160 -6.27 4.74 8.91
N HIS A 161 -6.95 5.60 9.68
CA HIS A 161 -7.60 5.19 10.94
C HIS A 161 -8.85 4.36 10.67
N PHE A 162 -9.62 4.70 9.64
CA PHE A 162 -10.77 3.90 9.20
C PHE A 162 -10.29 2.53 8.71
N ARG A 163 -9.28 2.48 7.84
CA ARG A 163 -8.69 1.21 7.37
C ARG A 163 -8.19 0.35 8.52
N ARG A 164 -7.45 0.92 9.47
CA ARG A 164 -6.95 0.20 10.66
C ARG A 164 -8.09 -0.35 11.51
N ALA A 165 -9.12 0.45 11.78
CA ALA A 165 -10.27 0.01 12.55
C ALA A 165 -11.06 -1.09 11.85
N TYR A 166 -11.24 -0.97 10.53
CA TYR A 166 -11.96 -1.95 9.73
C TYR A 166 -11.21 -3.29 9.73
N ALA A 167 -9.91 -3.27 9.43
CA ALA A 167 -9.08 -4.46 9.47
C ALA A 167 -9.02 -5.09 10.88
N LEU A 168 -9.03 -4.27 11.94
CA LEU A 168 -9.09 -4.77 13.31
C LEU A 168 -10.44 -5.42 13.63
N ALA A 169 -11.55 -4.84 13.16
CA ALA A 169 -12.89 -5.41 13.32
C ALA A 169 -12.99 -6.77 12.61
N ASP A 170 -12.51 -6.86 11.36
CA ASP A 170 -12.45 -8.12 10.60
C ASP A 170 -11.63 -9.19 11.33
N LEU A 171 -10.47 -8.82 11.89
CA LEU A 171 -9.67 -9.77 12.69
C LEU A 171 -10.37 -10.24 13.95
N TYR A 172 -11.12 -9.37 14.65
CA TYR A 172 -11.93 -9.80 15.79
C TYR A 172 -13.04 -10.76 15.37
N GLU A 173 -13.70 -10.51 14.25
CA GLU A 173 -14.74 -11.39 13.72
C GLU A 173 -14.17 -12.77 13.37
N ARG A 174 -13.05 -12.81 12.64
CA ARG A 174 -12.33 -14.06 12.33
C ARG A 174 -11.86 -14.80 13.57
N ALA A 175 -11.55 -14.08 14.65
CA ALA A 175 -11.21 -14.64 15.96
C ALA A 175 -12.43 -15.05 16.81
N ALA A 176 -13.64 -15.00 16.25
CA ALA A 176 -14.92 -15.24 16.94
C ALA A 176 -15.18 -14.31 18.14
N GLU A 177 -14.51 -13.16 18.21
CA GLU A 177 -14.70 -12.11 19.21
C GLU A 177 -15.76 -11.10 18.73
N VAL A 178 -16.95 -11.61 18.40
CA VAL A 178 -18.06 -10.87 17.78
C VAL A 178 -18.40 -9.55 18.48
N PRO A 179 -18.50 -9.48 19.84
CA PRO A 179 -18.79 -8.20 20.50
C PRO A 179 -17.74 -7.11 20.24
N ARG A 180 -16.47 -7.49 20.09
CA ARG A 180 -15.37 -6.55 19.83
C ARG A 180 -15.35 -6.13 18.37
N ALA A 181 -15.61 -7.06 17.45
CA ALA A 181 -15.79 -6.76 16.02
C ALA A 181 -16.91 -5.73 15.83
N ARG A 182 -18.09 -6.01 16.39
CA ARG A 182 -19.26 -5.13 16.37
C ARG A 182 -18.96 -3.75 16.95
N THR A 183 -18.24 -3.68 18.07
CA THR A 183 -17.84 -2.41 18.69
C THR A 183 -17.02 -1.53 17.73
N TRP A 184 -16.08 -2.13 16.98
CA TRP A 184 -15.27 -1.38 16.03
C TRP A 184 -16.05 -0.98 14.77
N PHE A 185 -16.87 -1.87 14.21
CA PHE A 185 -17.72 -1.51 13.07
C PHE A 185 -18.72 -0.41 13.43
N LEU A 186 -19.38 -0.46 14.59
CA LEU A 186 -20.27 0.62 15.07
C LEU A 186 -19.53 1.95 15.19
N ARG A 187 -18.28 1.93 15.64
CA ARG A 187 -17.46 3.15 15.76
C ARG A 187 -17.07 3.73 14.40
N ILE A 188 -16.82 2.89 13.41
CA ILE A 188 -16.61 3.31 12.02
C ILE A 188 -17.90 3.93 11.47
N ALA A 189 -19.02 3.23 11.57
CA ALA A 189 -20.32 3.68 11.06
C ALA A 189 -20.80 4.99 11.71
N ALA A 190 -20.50 5.20 13.00
CA ALA A 190 -20.81 6.45 13.69
C ALA A 190 -20.02 7.65 13.16
N ALA A 191 -18.84 7.43 12.57
CA ALA A 191 -18.03 8.47 11.96
C ALA A 191 -18.30 8.63 10.46
N ASP A 192 -18.52 7.52 9.76
CA ASP A 192 -18.93 7.46 8.36
C ASP A 192 -19.67 6.14 8.09
N SER A 193 -21.00 6.21 7.95
CA SER A 193 -21.83 5.04 7.68
C SER A 193 -21.74 4.53 6.23
N THR A 194 -21.07 5.26 5.34
CA THR A 194 -20.82 4.87 3.95
C THR A 194 -19.45 4.25 3.74
N TYR A 195 -18.66 4.10 4.81
CA TYR A 195 -17.33 3.51 4.73
C TYR A 195 -17.41 2.01 4.41
N LEU A 196 -17.07 1.65 3.17
CA LEU A 196 -17.14 0.28 2.66
C LEU A 196 -18.53 -0.34 2.93
N ASP A 197 -18.58 -1.57 3.41
CA ASP A 197 -19.76 -2.37 3.74
C ASP A 197 -20.07 -2.35 5.25
N VAL A 198 -19.65 -1.32 6.00
CA VAL A 198 -19.71 -1.33 7.48
C VAL A 198 -21.11 -1.60 8.05
N VAL A 199 -22.17 -1.07 7.43
CA VAL A 199 -23.56 -1.30 7.87
C VAL A 199 -23.94 -2.77 7.68
N GLU A 200 -23.57 -3.37 6.55
CA GLU A 200 -23.85 -4.77 6.24
C GLU A 200 -23.09 -5.70 7.21
N ARG A 201 -21.84 -5.36 7.55
CA ARG A 201 -21.05 -6.08 8.57
C ARG A 201 -21.69 -5.98 9.96
N ILE A 202 -22.24 -4.83 10.34
CA ILE A 202 -22.96 -4.65 11.60
C ILE A 202 -24.19 -5.57 11.64
N ASP A 203 -25.02 -5.56 10.59
CA ASP A 203 -26.24 -6.36 10.56
C ASP A 203 -25.95 -7.87 10.60
N ALA A 204 -24.88 -8.32 9.93
CA ALA A 204 -24.46 -9.73 9.93
C ALA A 204 -24.02 -10.25 11.31
N LEU A 205 -23.60 -9.36 12.22
CA LEU A 205 -23.07 -9.74 13.54
C LEU A 205 -24.14 -9.79 14.65
N GLY A 206 -25.38 -9.34 14.39
CA GLY A 206 -26.46 -9.24 15.39
C GLY A 206 -26.39 -8.00 16.26
#